data_AF-A0A432G4A0-F1
#
_entry.id   AF-A0A432G4A0-F1
#
_cell.length_a   1.000
_cell.length_b   1.000
_cell.length_c   1.000
_cell.angle_alpha   90.00
_cell.angle_beta   90.00
_cell.angle_gamma   90.00
#
_symmetry.space_group_name_H-M   'P 1'
#
loop_
_entity.id
_entity.type
_entity.pdbx_description
1 polymer ?
#
loop_
_entity_poly.entity_id
_entity_poly.type
_entity_poly.pdbx_seq_one_letter_code
_entity_poly.pdbx_strand_id
1 'polypeptide(L)'
;MGYNSENLRELPDIQNPLLLFKNLKTDLDKLKSQIDNLKNIKLSSKLLHGISLKKGDLPDVRSLEYTGSRLSHNLKNTRTTELSERLHKYPEDSKSRLKLVEMFLQETESCSLPISRDAFLLAMQEVASPMISTQKINMALAAQTIYLEKLQKVLKDDLTETESKINGDGNVDTILEKQLKRMQGTVDFIRKCIELLKTEPIPTDYELNLKKSKAGKSIPFGDLKNGFDPMLRRLVFLPLAGDNLKYIFEILHRLEGKNPLVGYHEAKMFDVLAQIQLIIASAGNEPEPKK
;
A
#
# COMPACT_ATOMS: atom_id res chain seq x y z
N MET A 1 0.57 -19.48 22.49
CA MET A 1 -0.78 -18.90 22.68
C MET A 1 -1.16 -18.21 21.39
N GLY A 2 -2.19 -18.71 20.71
CA GLY A 2 -2.58 -18.25 19.38
C GLY A 2 -3.11 -16.82 19.45
N TYR A 3 -2.53 -15.92 18.66
CA TYR A 3 -3.14 -14.62 18.42
C TYR A 3 -4.39 -14.84 17.58
N ASN A 4 -5.49 -14.29 18.09
CA ASN A 4 -6.84 -14.53 17.62
C ASN A 4 -6.99 -14.38 16.11
N SER A 5 -7.73 -15.32 15.53
CA SER A 5 -8.45 -15.21 14.26
C SER A 5 -9.48 -14.07 14.22
N GLU A 6 -9.57 -13.24 15.26
CA GLU A 6 -10.28 -11.95 15.29
C GLU A 6 -9.51 -10.93 14.44
N ASN A 7 -9.91 -10.54 13.25
CA ASN A 7 -11.10 -10.89 12.51
C ASN A 7 -10.72 -10.76 11.03
N LEU A 8 -10.00 -11.75 10.49
CA LEU A 8 -9.53 -11.74 9.09
C LEU A 8 -10.70 -11.43 8.14
N ARG A 9 -11.89 -11.92 8.47
CA ARG A 9 -13.15 -11.72 7.75
C ARG A 9 -13.71 -10.29 7.83
N GLU A 10 -13.27 -9.47 8.78
CA GLU A 10 -13.61 -8.04 8.85
C GLU A 10 -12.71 -7.18 7.98
N LEU A 11 -11.62 -7.74 7.41
CA LEU A 11 -10.76 -6.96 6.53
C LEU A 11 -11.59 -6.49 5.32
N PRO A 12 -11.66 -5.18 5.03
CA PRO A 12 -12.46 -4.65 3.92
C PRO A 12 -12.09 -5.26 2.57
N ASP A 13 -10.81 -5.65 2.44
CA ASP A 13 -10.23 -6.26 1.24
C ASP A 13 -10.73 -7.69 0.99
N ILE A 14 -11.21 -8.37 2.03
CA ILE A 14 -11.87 -9.69 1.94
C ILE A 14 -13.37 -9.51 1.76
N GLN A 15 -13.99 -8.56 2.47
CA GLN A 15 -15.43 -8.31 2.37
C GLN A 15 -15.84 -7.76 1.00
N ASN A 16 -15.02 -6.87 0.43
CA ASN A 16 -15.26 -6.23 -0.85
C ASN A 16 -13.97 -6.15 -1.69
N PRO A 17 -13.46 -7.28 -2.23
CA PRO A 17 -12.19 -7.31 -2.96
C PRO A 17 -12.17 -6.37 -4.17
N LEU A 18 -13.29 -6.17 -4.85
CA LEU A 18 -13.38 -5.24 -6.00
C LEU A 18 -13.14 -3.77 -5.62
N LEU A 19 -13.22 -3.43 -4.33
CA LEU A 19 -12.91 -2.10 -3.80
C LEU A 19 -11.50 -2.01 -3.18
N LEU A 20 -10.64 -3.01 -3.41
CA LEU A 20 -9.31 -3.13 -2.81
C LEU A 20 -8.52 -1.82 -2.76
N PHE A 21 -8.27 -1.19 -3.91
CA PHE A 21 -7.43 0.01 -3.95
C PHE A 21 -8.08 1.22 -3.27
N LYS A 22 -9.42 1.29 -3.24
CA LYS A 22 -10.16 2.32 -2.50
C LYS A 22 -10.02 2.11 -0.99
N ASN A 23 -10.15 0.88 -0.52
CA ASN A 23 -10.00 0.52 0.89
C ASN A 23 -8.58 0.83 1.38
N LEU A 24 -7.58 0.39 0.62
CA LEU A 24 -6.17 0.64 0.92
C LEU A 24 -5.83 2.14 0.90
N LYS A 25 -6.35 2.91 -0.07
CA LYS A 25 -6.15 4.37 -0.11
C LYS A 25 -6.73 5.05 1.13
N THR A 26 -7.93 4.63 1.55
CA THR A 26 -8.59 5.17 2.75
C THR A 26 -7.73 4.98 3.99
N ASP A 27 -7.14 3.79 4.16
CA ASP A 27 -6.30 3.50 5.32
C ASP A 27 -4.91 4.14 5.23
N LEU A 28 -4.34 4.26 4.03
CA LEU A 28 -3.12 5.04 3.80
C LEU A 28 -3.32 6.52 4.16
N ASP A 29 -4.47 7.10 3.83
CA ASP A 29 -4.79 8.48 4.16
C ASP A 29 -4.99 8.69 5.65
N LYS A 30 -5.64 7.73 6.35
CA LYS A 30 -5.68 7.72 7.82
C LYS A 30 -4.28 7.68 8.42
N LEU A 31 -3.42 6.79 7.92
CA LEU A 31 -2.04 6.63 8.40
C LEU A 31 -1.21 7.92 8.24
N LYS A 32 -1.37 8.62 7.10
CA LYS A 32 -0.76 9.94 6.86
C LYS A 32 -1.29 10.98 7.84
N SER A 33 -2.61 11.00 8.06
CA SER A 33 -3.25 11.97 8.96
C SER A 33 -2.80 11.83 10.42
N GLN A 34 -2.49 10.61 10.89
CA GLN A 34 -1.95 10.39 12.24
C GLN A 34 -0.65 11.19 12.45
N ILE A 35 0.26 11.13 11.48
CA ILE A 35 1.52 11.87 11.54
C ILE A 35 1.29 13.39 11.47
N ASP A 36 0.44 13.84 10.54
CA ASP A 36 0.19 15.27 10.36
C ASP A 36 -0.51 15.90 11.56
N ASN A 37 -1.43 15.17 12.20
CA ASN A 37 -2.05 15.59 13.45
C ASN A 37 -1.02 15.74 14.58
N LEU A 38 -0.07 14.81 14.69
CA LEU A 38 1.02 14.91 15.67
C LEU A 38 1.93 16.11 15.40
N LYS A 39 2.23 16.43 14.13
CA LYS A 39 2.96 17.65 13.75
C LYS A 39 2.20 18.91 14.20
N ASN A 40 0.90 18.96 13.94
CA ASN A 40 0.04 20.10 14.29
C ASN A 40 -0.06 20.30 15.80
N ILE A 41 -0.19 19.22 16.58
CA ILE A 41 -0.18 19.27 18.06
C ILE A 41 1.18 19.74 18.59
N LYS A 42 2.30 19.31 18.00
CA LYS A 42 3.64 19.80 18.37
C LYS A 42 3.81 21.28 18.07
N LEU A 43 3.25 21.77 16.95
CA LEU A 43 3.27 23.20 16.59
C LEU A 43 2.41 24.03 17.55
N SER A 44 1.18 23.57 17.84
CA SER A 44 0.27 24.27 18.77
C SER A 44 0.79 24.25 20.21
N SER A 45 1.37 23.14 20.70
CA SER A 45 1.95 23.07 22.05
C SER A 45 3.23 23.91 22.22
N LYS A 46 4.02 24.10 21.16
CA LYS A 46 5.12 25.08 21.16
C LYS A 46 4.61 26.52 21.26
N LEU A 47 3.45 26.82 20.67
CA LEU A 47 2.79 28.12 20.78
C LEU A 47 2.05 28.29 22.12
N LEU A 48 1.61 27.19 22.73
CA LEU A 48 0.84 27.14 23.97
C LEU A 48 1.67 26.61 25.16
N HIS A 49 2.88 27.14 25.37
CA HIS A 49 3.86 26.73 26.41
C HIS A 49 3.37 26.73 27.89
N GLY A 50 2.05 26.75 28.15
CA GLY A 50 1.43 26.57 29.47
C GLY A 50 0.32 25.52 29.56
N ILE A 51 -0.06 24.82 28.48
CA ILE A 51 -1.16 23.82 28.54
C ILE A 51 -0.60 22.42 28.29
N SER A 52 -0.50 21.65 29.37
CA SER A 52 -0.08 20.24 29.36
C SER A 52 -1.10 19.39 28.60
N LEU A 53 -0.82 19.11 27.32
CA LEU A 53 -1.54 18.09 26.57
C LEU A 53 -1.01 16.73 26.99
N LYS A 54 -1.88 15.91 27.58
CA LYS A 54 -1.59 14.58 28.11
C LYS A 54 -0.71 13.78 27.12
N LYS A 55 0.38 13.17 27.64
CA LYS A 55 1.15 12.14 26.94
C LYS A 55 0.17 11.13 26.35
N GLY A 56 0.19 11.01 25.03
CA GLY A 56 -0.76 10.22 24.24
C GLY A 56 -0.72 8.73 24.54
N ASP A 57 -1.81 8.08 24.16
CA ASP A 57 -2.10 6.66 24.34
C ASP A 57 -0.94 5.75 23.88
N LEU A 58 -0.82 4.61 24.57
CA LEU A 58 0.16 3.57 24.25
C LEU A 58 -0.07 3.04 22.81
N PRO A 59 0.99 2.65 22.08
CA PRO A 59 0.88 1.99 20.78
C PRO A 59 -0.14 0.84 20.81
N ASP A 60 -1.11 0.86 19.90
CA ASP A 60 -2.10 -0.21 19.80
C ASP A 60 -1.58 -1.35 18.92
N VAL A 61 -1.24 -2.47 19.56
CA VAL A 61 -0.74 -3.69 18.90
C VAL A 61 -1.80 -4.35 18.01
N ARG A 62 -3.08 -3.94 18.10
CA ARG A 62 -4.20 -4.54 17.36
C ARG A 62 -4.55 -3.80 16.07
N SER A 63 -4.14 -2.55 15.92
CA SER A 63 -4.54 -1.73 14.77
C SER A 63 -3.35 -1.30 13.89
N LEU A 64 -3.68 -0.92 12.66
CA LEU A 64 -2.72 -0.26 11.76
C LEU A 64 -2.46 1.15 12.28
N GLU A 65 -1.21 1.43 12.63
CA GLU A 65 -0.77 2.76 13.03
C GLU A 65 0.64 3.08 12.53
N TYR A 66 0.98 4.37 12.54
CA TYR A 66 2.25 4.89 12.03
C TYR A 66 3.49 4.37 12.78
N THR A 67 3.36 3.79 13.97
CA THR A 67 4.51 3.19 14.67
C THR A 67 4.87 1.82 14.09
N GLY A 68 3.95 1.19 13.37
CA GLY A 68 4.07 -0.21 12.98
C GLY A 68 4.04 -1.18 14.15
N SER A 69 3.41 -0.84 15.29
CA SER A 69 3.38 -1.67 16.49
C SER A 69 2.84 -3.08 16.22
N ARG A 70 1.71 -3.21 15.51
CA ARG A 70 1.17 -4.52 15.10
C ARG A 70 2.15 -5.31 14.25
N LEU A 71 2.79 -4.66 13.28
CA LEU A 71 3.82 -5.29 12.44
C LEU A 71 5.00 -5.77 13.30
N SER A 72 5.56 -4.89 14.12
CA SER A 72 6.68 -5.20 15.02
C SER A 72 6.39 -6.39 15.92
N HIS A 73 5.21 -6.44 16.54
CA HIS A 73 4.85 -7.49 17.49
C HIS A 73 4.69 -8.88 16.84
N ASN A 74 4.47 -8.92 15.52
CA ASN A 74 4.27 -10.15 14.76
C ASN A 74 5.53 -10.60 14.00
N LEU A 75 6.59 -9.82 14.03
CA LEU A 75 7.90 -10.19 13.49
C LEU A 75 8.73 -10.90 14.58
N LYS A 76 9.52 -11.89 14.18
CA LYS A 76 10.38 -12.67 15.08
C LYS A 76 11.60 -11.87 15.55
N ASN A 77 12.04 -10.91 14.74
CA ASN A 77 13.18 -10.07 15.07
C ASN A 77 12.90 -9.14 16.26
N THR A 78 13.61 -9.35 17.36
CA THR A 78 13.46 -8.59 18.62
C THR A 78 13.81 -7.10 18.49
N ARG A 79 14.59 -6.70 17.48
CA ARG A 79 14.94 -5.29 17.22
C ARG A 79 13.75 -4.48 16.71
N THR A 80 12.67 -5.13 16.27
CA THR A 80 11.49 -4.44 15.74
C THR A 80 10.81 -3.59 16.81
N THR A 81 10.79 -4.04 18.07
CA THR A 81 10.21 -3.31 19.20
C THR A 81 10.90 -1.97 19.39
N GLU A 82 12.24 -1.95 19.33
CA GLU A 82 13.03 -0.72 19.43
C GLU A 82 12.72 0.26 18.28
N LEU A 83 12.49 -0.26 17.07
CA LEU A 83 12.09 0.56 15.92
C LEU A 83 10.69 1.16 16.11
N SER A 84 9.73 0.38 16.60
CA SER A 84 8.36 0.84 16.90
C SER A 84 8.36 1.90 18.00
N GLU A 85 9.08 1.69 19.10
CA GLU A 85 9.24 2.69 20.17
C GLU A 85 9.90 3.97 19.67
N ARG A 86 10.88 3.84 18.77
CA ARG A 86 11.55 4.98 18.15
C ARG A 86 10.60 5.75 17.25
N LEU A 87 9.74 5.07 16.47
CA LEU A 87 8.71 5.71 15.66
C LEU A 87 7.65 6.42 16.52
N HIS A 88 7.28 5.85 17.67
CA HIS A 88 6.39 6.52 18.61
C HIS A 88 6.99 7.86 19.12
N LYS A 89 8.28 7.89 19.44
CA LYS A 89 9.00 9.12 19.85
C LYS A 89 9.22 10.09 18.67
N TYR A 90 9.56 9.53 17.52
CA TYR A 90 9.92 10.26 16.29
C TYR A 90 9.08 9.76 15.10
N PRO A 91 7.82 10.24 14.97
CA PRO A 91 6.92 9.79 13.90
C PRO A 91 7.47 9.97 12.48
N GLU A 92 8.38 10.93 12.27
CA GLU A 92 9.01 11.21 10.97
C GLU A 92 10.23 10.34 10.66
N ASP A 93 10.62 9.38 11.52
CA ASP A 93 11.82 8.57 11.33
C ASP A 93 11.62 7.55 10.19
N SER A 94 11.81 8.04 8.97
CA SER A 94 11.74 7.28 7.72
C SER A 94 12.67 6.07 7.74
N LYS A 95 13.87 6.20 8.34
CA LYS A 95 14.85 5.11 8.42
C LYS A 95 14.35 3.97 9.29
N SER A 96 13.76 4.27 10.45
CA SER A 96 13.16 3.25 11.32
C SER A 96 11.98 2.54 10.65
N ARG A 97 11.11 3.28 9.95
CA ARG A 97 9.97 2.68 9.23
C ARG A 97 10.43 1.78 8.08
N LEU A 98 11.40 2.23 7.28
CA LEU A 98 11.99 1.41 6.22
C LEU A 98 12.67 0.17 6.80
N LYS A 99 13.39 0.27 7.92
CA LYS A 99 14.01 -0.90 8.54
C LYS A 99 12.98 -1.92 9.02
N LEU A 100 11.83 -1.45 9.53
CA LEU A 100 10.74 -2.33 9.94
C LEU A 100 10.14 -3.09 8.75
N VAL A 101 9.91 -2.40 7.62
CA VAL A 101 9.46 -3.04 6.37
C VAL A 101 10.54 -3.98 5.82
N GLU A 102 11.82 -3.65 5.92
CA GLU A 102 12.92 -4.53 5.50
C GLU A 102 12.92 -5.85 6.28
N MET A 103 12.73 -5.78 7.61
CA MET A 103 12.61 -6.98 8.46
C MET A 103 11.39 -7.83 8.09
N PHE A 104 10.27 -7.20 7.74
CA PHE A 104 9.13 -7.93 7.17
C PHE A 104 9.48 -8.66 5.87
N LEU A 105 10.19 -8.00 4.95
CA LEU A 105 10.59 -8.61 3.68
C LEU A 105 11.55 -9.80 3.86
N GLN A 106 12.20 -9.93 5.02
CA GLN A 106 13.05 -11.06 5.39
C GLN A 106 12.26 -12.22 6.04
N GLU A 107 11.03 -11.99 6.52
CA GLU A 107 10.24 -12.94 7.31
C GLU A 107 8.84 -13.21 6.69
N THR A 108 8.72 -13.03 5.38
CA THR A 108 7.43 -12.98 4.66
C THR A 108 6.59 -14.24 4.80
N GLU A 109 7.21 -15.41 4.82
CA GLU A 109 6.52 -16.71 4.92
C GLU A 109 5.75 -16.85 6.24
N SER A 110 6.33 -16.41 7.36
CA SER A 110 5.69 -16.50 8.67
C SER A 110 4.66 -15.41 8.96
N CYS A 111 4.57 -14.38 8.12
CA CYS A 111 3.66 -13.26 8.35
C CYS A 111 2.24 -13.55 7.83
N SER A 112 1.22 -13.12 8.57
CA SER A 112 -0.18 -13.23 8.15
C SER A 112 -0.58 -12.12 7.15
N LEU A 113 -1.76 -12.24 6.55
CA LEU A 113 -2.28 -11.24 5.60
C LEU A 113 -2.34 -9.82 6.21
N PRO A 114 -2.90 -9.59 7.41
CA PRO A 114 -2.90 -8.25 8.03
C PRO A 114 -1.50 -7.65 8.19
N ILE A 115 -0.50 -8.48 8.50
CA ILE A 115 0.88 -8.03 8.69
C ILE A 115 1.51 -7.62 7.36
N SER A 116 1.26 -8.37 6.29
CA SER A 116 1.69 -7.97 4.94
C SER A 116 1.01 -6.68 4.47
N ARG A 117 -0.26 -6.47 4.83
CA ARG A 117 -1.00 -5.26 4.53
C ARG A 117 -0.39 -4.05 5.24
N ASP A 118 -0.06 -4.19 6.52
CA ASP A 118 0.58 -3.12 7.30
C ASP A 118 1.93 -2.73 6.73
N ALA A 119 2.76 -3.73 6.41
CA ALA A 119 4.06 -3.49 5.78
C ALA A 119 3.92 -2.74 4.45
N PHE A 120 2.95 -3.12 3.62
CA PHE A 120 2.67 -2.41 2.37
C PHE A 120 2.23 -0.95 2.61
N LEU A 121 1.30 -0.71 3.53
CA LEU A 121 0.81 0.64 3.81
C LEU A 121 1.88 1.54 4.45
N LEU A 122 2.73 0.99 5.32
CA LEU A 122 3.90 1.69 5.87
C LEU A 122 4.94 2.00 4.78
N ALA A 123 5.18 1.10 3.82
CA ALA A 123 6.05 1.37 2.69
C ALA A 123 5.47 2.47 1.77
N MET A 124 4.17 2.43 1.52
CA MET A 124 3.48 3.46 0.74
C MET A 124 3.47 4.83 1.41
N GLN A 125 3.46 4.87 2.75
CA GLN A 125 3.66 6.10 3.50
C GLN A 125 5.02 6.73 3.22
N GLU A 126 6.06 5.92 3.05
CA GLU A 126 7.40 6.40 2.69
C GLU A 126 7.48 6.88 1.25
N VAL A 127 6.85 6.17 0.31
CA VAL A 127 6.71 6.61 -1.09
C VAL A 127 5.96 7.95 -1.17
N ALA A 128 5.02 8.19 -0.27
CA ALA A 128 4.29 9.46 -0.20
C ALA A 128 5.15 10.66 0.23
N SER A 129 6.35 10.42 0.75
CA SER A 129 7.26 11.47 1.19
C SER A 129 7.82 12.28 0.01
N PRO A 130 7.98 13.62 0.16
CA PRO A 130 8.67 14.45 -0.83
C PRO A 130 10.16 14.11 -1.02
N MET A 131 10.76 13.40 -0.05
CA MET A 131 12.07 12.76 -0.23
C MET A 131 11.83 11.32 -0.69
N ILE A 132 11.80 11.13 -2.00
CA ILE A 132 11.55 9.83 -2.62
C ILE A 132 12.88 9.17 -2.99
N SER A 133 12.95 7.84 -2.90
CA SER A 133 14.13 7.09 -3.27
C SER A 133 13.75 5.78 -3.95
N THR A 134 14.71 5.20 -4.67
CA THR A 134 14.53 3.90 -5.33
C THR A 134 14.29 2.80 -4.32
N GLN A 135 14.95 2.86 -3.15
CA GLN A 135 14.71 1.96 -2.02
C GLN A 135 13.23 1.99 -1.58
N LYS A 136 12.66 3.18 -1.37
CA LYS A 136 11.25 3.33 -0.95
C LYS A 136 10.29 2.70 -1.95
N ILE A 137 10.50 2.95 -3.23
CA ILE A 137 9.68 2.40 -4.31
C ILE A 137 9.82 0.87 -4.38
N ASN A 138 11.05 0.35 -4.35
CA ASN A 138 11.31 -1.09 -4.41
C ASN A 138 10.68 -1.83 -3.23
N MET A 139 10.78 -1.29 -2.01
CA MET A 139 10.17 -1.88 -0.83
C MET A 139 8.64 -1.87 -0.89
N ALA A 140 8.04 -0.79 -1.41
CA ALA A 140 6.60 -0.72 -1.62
C ALA A 140 6.13 -1.73 -2.66
N LEU A 141 6.84 -1.89 -3.78
CA LEU A 141 6.54 -2.89 -4.81
C LEU A 141 6.64 -4.34 -4.27
N ALA A 142 7.68 -4.63 -3.51
CA ALA A 142 7.87 -5.94 -2.91
C ALA A 142 6.74 -6.25 -1.90
N ALA A 143 6.47 -5.32 -0.97
CA ALA A 143 5.41 -5.48 0.01
C ALA A 143 4.01 -5.59 -0.63
N GLN A 144 3.74 -4.81 -1.69
CA GLN A 144 2.51 -4.91 -2.49
C GLN A 144 2.34 -6.32 -3.05
N THR A 145 3.38 -6.85 -3.71
CA THR A 145 3.34 -8.17 -4.33
C THR A 145 3.03 -9.25 -3.30
N ILE A 146 3.73 -9.24 -2.16
CA ILE A 146 3.51 -10.22 -1.08
C ILE A 146 2.10 -10.12 -0.50
N TYR A 147 1.61 -8.90 -0.27
CA TYR A 147 0.27 -8.68 0.25
C TYR A 147 -0.81 -9.19 -0.73
N LEU A 148 -0.68 -8.87 -2.03
CA LEU A 148 -1.63 -9.32 -3.04
C LEU A 148 -1.62 -10.85 -3.19
N GLU A 149 -0.43 -11.48 -3.21
CA GLU A 149 -0.29 -12.94 -3.28
C GLU A 149 -0.92 -13.63 -2.04
N LYS A 150 -0.75 -13.07 -0.84
CA LYS A 150 -1.42 -13.58 0.37
C LYS A 150 -2.93 -13.36 0.34
N LEU A 151 -3.41 -12.22 -0.18
CA LEU A 151 -4.85 -11.95 -0.32
C LEU A 151 -5.49 -12.94 -1.30
N GLN A 152 -4.83 -13.17 -2.44
CA GLN A 152 -5.27 -14.14 -3.43
C GLN A 152 -5.39 -15.54 -2.80
N LYS A 153 -4.39 -15.95 -2.02
CA LYS A 153 -4.40 -17.24 -1.33
C LYS A 153 -5.62 -17.37 -0.42
N VAL A 154 -5.87 -16.39 0.45
CA VAL A 154 -7.02 -16.41 1.36
C VAL A 154 -8.34 -16.54 0.60
N LEU A 155 -8.53 -15.73 -0.46
CA LEU A 155 -9.76 -15.79 -1.27
C LEU A 155 -9.90 -17.12 -2.03
N LYS A 156 -8.79 -17.73 -2.46
CA LYS A 156 -8.78 -19.04 -3.13
C LYS A 156 -9.09 -20.18 -2.16
N ASP A 157 -8.58 -20.10 -0.93
CA ASP A 157 -8.89 -21.08 0.12
C ASP A 157 -10.39 -21.02 0.46
N ASP A 158 -10.96 -19.82 0.57
CA ASP A 158 -12.41 -19.61 0.76
C ASP A 158 -13.25 -20.16 -0.39
N LEU A 159 -12.80 -19.95 -1.62
CA LEU A 159 -13.43 -20.50 -2.82
C LEU A 159 -13.46 -22.03 -2.77
N THR A 160 -12.31 -22.65 -2.48
CA THR A 160 -12.15 -24.12 -2.42
C THR A 160 -13.04 -24.73 -1.33
N GLU A 161 -13.14 -24.07 -0.16
CA GLU A 161 -14.03 -24.51 0.92
C GLU A 161 -15.50 -24.48 0.48
N THR A 162 -15.89 -23.44 -0.26
CA THR A 162 -17.27 -23.28 -0.77
C THR A 162 -17.60 -24.32 -1.85
N GLU A 163 -16.67 -24.58 -2.78
CA GLU A 163 -16.79 -25.63 -3.80
C GLU A 163 -16.99 -27.02 -3.17
N SER A 164 -16.23 -27.30 -2.10
CA SER A 164 -16.31 -28.58 -1.39
C SER A 164 -17.68 -28.81 -0.72
N LYS A 165 -18.29 -27.75 -0.17
CA LYS A 165 -19.63 -27.81 0.43
C LYS A 165 -20.72 -28.10 -0.62
N ILE A 166 -20.65 -27.43 -1.78
CA ILE A 166 -21.62 -27.61 -2.87
C ILE A 166 -21.58 -29.05 -3.42
N ASN A 167 -20.39 -29.60 -3.62
CA ASN A 167 -20.23 -30.95 -4.16
C ASN A 167 -20.66 -32.07 -3.19
N GLY A 168 -20.78 -31.77 -1.89
CA GLY A 168 -21.17 -32.74 -0.86
C GLY A 168 -22.68 -32.87 -0.61
N ASP A 169 -23.48 -31.84 -0.89
CA ASP A 169 -24.87 -31.74 -0.40
C ASP A 169 -25.96 -32.16 -1.40
N GLY A 170 -25.62 -32.56 -2.64
CA GLY A 170 -26.54 -33.17 -3.61
C GLY A 170 -27.71 -32.30 -4.13
N ASN A 171 -28.02 -31.18 -3.48
CA ASN A 171 -29.04 -30.22 -3.88
C ASN A 171 -28.43 -28.82 -3.91
N VAL A 172 -28.02 -28.40 -5.11
CA VAL A 172 -27.31 -27.12 -5.30
C VAL A 172 -28.31 -25.97 -5.31
N ASP A 173 -28.26 -25.14 -4.27
CA ASP A 173 -29.03 -23.89 -4.21
C ASP A 173 -28.46 -22.88 -5.25
N THR A 174 -29.33 -22.38 -6.13
CA THR A 174 -29.00 -21.31 -7.10
C THR A 174 -28.34 -20.07 -6.47
N ILE A 175 -28.57 -19.83 -5.17
CA ILE A 175 -27.90 -18.77 -4.39
C ILE A 175 -26.42 -19.09 -4.19
N LEU A 176 -26.09 -20.34 -3.84
CA LEU A 176 -24.72 -20.80 -3.64
C LEU A 176 -23.91 -20.79 -4.94
N GLU A 177 -24.53 -21.13 -6.08
CA GLU A 177 -23.87 -21.04 -7.40
C GLU A 177 -23.50 -19.61 -7.77
N LYS A 178 -24.40 -18.65 -7.52
CA LYS A 178 -24.11 -17.22 -7.74
C LYS A 178 -23.00 -16.73 -6.82
N GLN A 179 -23.03 -17.13 -5.55
CA GLN A 179 -21.95 -16.81 -4.61
C GLN A 179 -20.61 -17.37 -5.09
N LEU A 180 -20.59 -18.62 -5.58
CA LEU A 180 -19.39 -19.26 -6.11
C LEU A 180 -18.81 -18.50 -7.32
N LYS A 181 -19.66 -18.15 -8.30
CA LYS A 181 -19.24 -17.35 -9.47
C LYS A 181 -18.67 -15.99 -9.06
N ARG A 182 -19.30 -15.32 -8.10
CA ARG A 182 -18.78 -14.06 -7.54
C ARG A 182 -17.40 -14.26 -6.91
N MET A 183 -17.21 -15.32 -6.13
CA MET A 183 -15.92 -15.63 -5.50
C MET A 183 -14.84 -15.91 -6.56
N GLN A 184 -15.15 -16.70 -7.59
CA GLN A 184 -14.25 -16.95 -8.73
C GLN A 184 -13.84 -15.63 -9.40
N GLY A 185 -14.80 -14.76 -9.69
CA GLY A 185 -14.53 -13.43 -10.24
C GLY A 185 -13.60 -12.58 -9.35
N THR A 186 -13.76 -12.63 -8.03
CA THR A 186 -12.86 -11.91 -7.09
C THR A 186 -11.45 -12.49 -7.04
N VAL A 187 -11.30 -13.82 -7.08
CA VAL A 187 -9.98 -14.48 -7.12
C VAL A 187 -9.26 -14.13 -8.42
N ASP A 188 -9.97 -14.16 -9.56
CA ASP A 188 -9.43 -13.78 -10.86
C ASP A 188 -9.07 -12.29 -10.93
N PHE A 189 -9.86 -11.41 -10.30
CA PHE A 189 -9.52 -9.99 -10.17
C PHE A 189 -8.16 -9.80 -9.48
N ILE A 190 -7.95 -10.43 -8.32
CA ILE A 190 -6.68 -10.31 -7.60
C ILE A 190 -5.53 -10.92 -8.41
N ARG A 191 -5.74 -12.08 -9.03
CA ARG A 191 -4.74 -12.72 -9.90
C ARG A 191 -4.25 -11.79 -11.00
N LYS A 192 -5.18 -11.21 -11.77
CA LYS A 192 -4.86 -10.29 -12.86
C LYS A 192 -4.20 -9.01 -12.34
N CYS A 193 -4.57 -8.52 -11.15
CA CYS A 193 -3.86 -7.41 -10.52
C CYS A 193 -2.40 -7.76 -10.18
N ILE A 194 -2.13 -8.97 -9.68
CA ILE A 194 -0.75 -9.43 -9.42
C ILE A 194 0.05 -9.47 -10.73
N GLU A 195 -0.51 -10.09 -11.77
CA GLU A 195 0.12 -10.19 -13.10
C GLU A 195 0.44 -8.81 -13.71
N LEU A 196 -0.48 -7.85 -13.56
CA LEU A 196 -0.31 -6.49 -14.06
C LEU A 196 0.73 -5.66 -13.28
N LEU A 197 0.70 -5.75 -11.94
CA LEU A 197 1.41 -4.84 -11.05
C LEU A 197 2.79 -5.34 -10.65
N LYS A 198 3.09 -6.63 -10.85
CA LYS A 198 4.40 -7.19 -10.58
C LYS A 198 5.42 -6.62 -11.57
N THR A 199 6.49 -6.05 -11.04
CA THR A 199 7.54 -5.44 -11.85
C THR A 199 8.89 -5.61 -11.16
N GLU A 200 9.97 -5.55 -11.94
CA GLU A 200 11.33 -5.66 -11.43
C GLU A 200 11.74 -4.42 -10.61
N PRO A 201 12.59 -4.59 -9.59
CA PRO A 201 13.10 -3.45 -8.82
C PRO A 201 13.92 -2.49 -9.69
N ILE A 202 14.03 -1.25 -9.25
CA ILE A 202 14.98 -0.27 -9.78
C ILE A 202 16.38 -0.69 -9.30
N PRO A 203 17.34 -0.95 -10.22
CA PRO A 203 18.65 -1.51 -9.84
C PRO A 203 19.61 -0.48 -9.24
N THR A 204 19.39 0.81 -9.50
CA THR A 204 20.29 1.88 -9.08
C THR A 204 19.76 2.61 -7.87
N ASP A 205 20.61 2.83 -6.88
CA ASP A 205 20.27 3.66 -5.72
C ASP A 205 20.24 5.13 -6.13
N TYR A 206 19.10 5.78 -5.91
CA TYR A 206 18.93 7.21 -6.18
C TYR A 206 17.90 7.83 -5.25
N GLU A 207 18.10 9.10 -4.89
CA GLU A 207 17.17 9.88 -4.07
C GLU A 207 16.85 11.21 -4.75
N LEU A 208 15.58 11.60 -4.70
CA LEU A 208 15.09 12.88 -5.18
C LEU A 208 14.40 13.65 -4.06
N ASN A 209 14.75 14.93 -3.97
CA ASN A 209 14.01 15.88 -3.16
C ASN A 209 13.04 16.65 -4.06
N LEU A 210 11.80 16.17 -4.13
CA LEU A 210 10.79 16.74 -5.03
C LEU A 210 10.42 18.19 -4.65
N LYS A 211 10.59 18.61 -3.39
CA LYS A 211 10.42 20.02 -2.98
C LYS A 211 11.46 20.92 -3.64
N LYS A 212 12.73 20.49 -3.67
CA LYS A 212 13.81 21.23 -4.33
C LYS A 212 13.56 21.29 -5.84
N SER A 213 13.17 20.18 -6.46
CA SER A 213 12.80 20.17 -7.87
C SER A 213 11.63 21.11 -8.16
N LYS A 214 10.58 21.13 -7.32
CA LYS A 214 9.45 22.06 -7.45
C LYS A 214 9.84 23.53 -7.21
N ALA A 215 10.94 23.85 -6.54
CA ALA A 215 11.43 25.22 -6.42
C ALA A 215 12.44 25.61 -7.54
N GLY A 216 12.98 24.64 -8.27
CA GLY A 216 14.03 24.83 -9.26
C GLY A 216 13.55 25.48 -10.56
N LYS A 217 14.52 26.02 -11.32
CA LYS A 217 14.32 26.55 -12.69
C LYS A 217 14.49 25.49 -13.78
N SER A 218 15.21 24.41 -13.49
CA SER A 218 15.45 23.27 -14.38
C SER A 218 15.71 22.02 -13.55
N ILE A 219 15.60 20.84 -14.16
CA ILE A 219 15.97 19.56 -13.54
C ILE A 219 17.38 19.19 -14.02
N PRO A 220 18.34 18.88 -13.11
CA PRO A 220 19.64 18.36 -13.53
C PRO A 220 19.47 17.09 -14.37
N PHE A 221 20.23 16.95 -15.45
CA PHE A 221 20.15 15.77 -16.31
C PHE A 221 20.37 14.45 -15.55
N GLY A 222 21.24 14.45 -14.53
CA GLY A 222 21.44 13.31 -13.64
C GLY A 222 20.17 12.92 -12.87
N ASP A 223 19.43 13.90 -12.34
CA ASP A 223 18.15 13.67 -11.66
C ASP A 223 17.09 13.14 -12.62
N LEU A 224 17.08 13.63 -13.86
CA LEU A 224 16.16 13.15 -14.88
C LEU A 224 16.44 11.69 -15.27
N LYS A 225 17.70 11.38 -15.58
CA LYS A 225 18.15 10.06 -16.06
C LYS A 225 18.14 8.98 -14.98
N ASN A 226 18.64 9.30 -13.79
CA ASN A 226 18.85 8.31 -12.73
C ASN A 226 17.75 8.36 -11.65
N GLY A 227 16.98 9.45 -11.59
CA GLY A 227 15.86 9.62 -10.66
C GLY A 227 14.52 9.51 -11.36
N PHE A 228 14.06 10.58 -12.01
CA PHE A 228 12.68 10.71 -12.51
C PHE A 228 12.31 9.58 -13.49
N ASP A 229 13.14 9.30 -14.50
CA ASP A 229 12.85 8.25 -15.49
C ASP A 229 12.68 6.85 -14.84
N PRO A 230 13.68 6.29 -14.15
CA PRO A 230 13.54 4.95 -13.56
C PRO A 230 12.47 4.89 -12.46
N MET A 231 12.30 5.96 -11.66
CA MET A 231 11.26 5.99 -10.63
C MET A 231 9.86 6.01 -11.24
N LEU A 232 9.60 6.80 -12.28
CA LEU A 232 8.30 6.84 -12.94
C LEU A 232 7.93 5.51 -13.60
N ARG A 233 8.89 4.83 -14.24
CA ARG A 233 8.68 3.49 -14.80
C ARG A 233 8.17 2.47 -13.79
N ARG A 234 8.38 2.71 -12.50
CA ARG A 234 7.99 1.81 -11.41
C ARG A 234 6.81 2.32 -10.59
N LEU A 235 6.75 3.62 -10.32
CA LEU A 235 5.65 4.24 -9.56
C LEU A 235 4.28 4.01 -10.21
N VAL A 236 4.21 3.94 -11.54
CA VAL A 236 2.95 3.64 -12.24
C VAL A 236 2.35 2.27 -11.88
N PHE A 237 3.15 1.34 -11.36
CA PHE A 237 2.71 0.02 -10.89
C PHE A 237 2.36 -0.01 -9.38
N LEU A 238 2.35 1.16 -8.72
CA LEU A 238 1.85 1.34 -7.35
C LEU A 238 0.53 2.11 -7.41
N PRO A 239 -0.64 1.44 -7.37
CA PRO A 239 -1.94 2.12 -7.53
C PRO A 239 -2.24 3.18 -6.47
N LEU A 240 -1.58 3.10 -5.31
CA LEU A 240 -1.70 4.06 -4.21
C LEU A 240 -0.81 5.30 -4.38
N ALA A 241 0.03 5.36 -5.42
CA ALA A 241 0.98 6.46 -5.67
C ALA A 241 0.38 7.63 -6.48
N GLY A 242 -0.94 7.65 -6.73
CA GLY A 242 -1.58 8.66 -7.59
C GLY A 242 -1.27 10.12 -7.22
N ASP A 243 -1.33 10.47 -5.93
CA ASP A 243 -1.00 11.82 -5.46
C ASP A 243 0.47 12.18 -5.73
N ASN A 244 1.39 11.22 -5.57
CA ASN A 244 2.82 11.38 -5.83
C ASN A 244 3.12 11.50 -7.32
N LEU A 245 2.49 10.68 -8.15
CA LEU A 245 2.60 10.75 -9.60
C LEU A 245 2.13 12.11 -10.10
N LYS A 246 0.97 12.59 -9.63
CA LYS A 246 0.46 13.93 -9.95
C LYS A 246 1.48 15.01 -9.58
N TYR A 247 2.04 14.95 -8.37
CA TYR A 247 3.04 15.92 -7.93
C TYR A 247 4.33 15.89 -8.78
N ILE A 248 4.79 14.70 -9.17
CA ILE A 248 5.95 14.54 -10.06
C ILE A 248 5.64 15.09 -11.46
N PHE A 249 4.48 14.76 -12.03
CA PHE A 249 4.07 15.27 -13.35
C PHE A 249 3.88 16.79 -13.35
N GLU A 250 3.39 17.40 -12.26
CA GLU A 250 3.38 18.86 -12.13
C GLU A 250 4.79 19.48 -12.25
N ILE A 251 5.79 18.84 -11.62
CA ILE A 251 7.19 19.30 -11.69
C ILE A 251 7.72 19.14 -13.13
N LEU A 252 7.48 17.97 -13.73
CA LEU A 252 7.97 17.64 -15.07
C LEU A 252 7.31 18.47 -16.16
N HIS A 253 6.00 18.65 -16.15
CA HIS A 253 5.31 19.50 -17.13
C HIS A 253 5.82 20.94 -17.09
N ARG A 254 6.11 21.45 -15.88
CA ARG A 254 6.62 22.81 -15.72
C ARG A 254 8.07 22.96 -16.19
N LEU A 255 8.94 22.00 -15.88
CA LEU A 255 10.39 22.14 -16.10
C LEU A 255 10.89 21.43 -17.36
N GLU A 256 10.20 20.38 -17.79
CA GLU A 256 10.58 19.45 -18.84
C GLU A 256 9.39 19.15 -19.79
N GLY A 257 8.37 20.03 -19.87
CA GLY A 257 7.13 19.74 -20.61
C GLY A 257 7.29 19.49 -22.13
N LYS A 258 8.45 19.83 -22.71
CA LYS A 258 8.81 19.49 -24.10
C LYS A 258 9.54 18.16 -24.23
N ASN A 259 9.90 17.53 -23.12
CA ASN A 259 10.58 16.25 -23.10
C ASN A 259 9.57 15.12 -23.33
N PRO A 260 9.73 14.31 -24.39
CA PRO A 260 8.77 13.25 -24.72
C PRO A 260 8.63 12.18 -23.62
N LEU A 261 9.63 12.06 -22.73
CA LEU A 261 9.56 11.16 -21.57
C LEU A 261 8.39 11.48 -20.65
N VAL A 262 8.01 12.76 -20.52
CA VAL A 262 6.89 13.16 -19.66
C VAL A 262 5.59 12.54 -20.17
N GLY A 263 5.31 12.71 -21.47
CA GLY A 263 4.14 12.13 -22.12
C GLY A 263 4.16 10.60 -22.14
N TYR A 264 5.33 9.98 -22.32
CA TYR A 264 5.47 8.53 -22.25
C TYR A 264 5.08 7.96 -20.88
N HIS A 265 5.58 8.55 -19.79
CA HIS A 265 5.28 8.07 -18.43
C HIS A 265 3.82 8.34 -18.04
N GLU A 266 3.27 9.48 -18.46
CA GLU A 266 1.87 9.83 -18.21
C GLU A 266 0.91 8.89 -18.95
N ALA A 267 1.20 8.58 -20.21
CA ALA A 267 0.46 7.57 -20.97
C ALA A 267 0.52 6.19 -20.28
N LYS A 268 1.69 5.78 -19.77
CA LYS A 268 1.83 4.51 -19.07
C LYS A 268 1.04 4.46 -17.75
N MET A 269 0.97 5.58 -17.02
CA MET A 269 0.13 5.70 -15.83
C MET A 269 -1.34 5.44 -16.19
N PHE A 270 -1.87 6.12 -17.21
CA PHE A 270 -3.26 5.95 -17.64
C PHE A 270 -3.54 4.54 -18.16
N ASP A 271 -2.61 3.94 -18.89
CA ASP A 271 -2.70 2.54 -19.35
C ASP A 271 -2.88 1.57 -18.16
N VAL A 272 -2.03 1.65 -17.13
CA VAL A 272 -2.15 0.78 -15.94
C VAL A 272 -3.48 1.00 -15.21
N LEU A 273 -3.89 2.26 -15.03
CA LEU A 273 -5.17 2.59 -14.39
C LEU A 273 -6.36 2.05 -15.18
N ALA A 274 -6.35 2.18 -16.51
CA ALA A 274 -7.40 1.66 -17.39
C ALA A 274 -7.46 0.12 -17.32
N GLN A 275 -6.31 -0.56 -17.30
CA GLN A 275 -6.25 -2.01 -17.14
C GLN A 275 -6.84 -2.47 -15.80
N ILE A 276 -6.54 -1.78 -14.69
CA ILE A 276 -7.18 -2.08 -13.40
C ILE A 276 -8.70 -1.96 -13.50
N GLN A 277 -9.22 -0.87 -14.09
CA GLN A 277 -10.66 -0.68 -14.26
C GLN A 277 -11.30 -1.76 -15.14
N LEU A 278 -10.62 -2.17 -16.21
CA LEU A 278 -11.08 -3.25 -17.07
C LEU A 278 -11.14 -4.59 -16.32
N ILE A 279 -10.13 -4.88 -15.49
CA ILE A 279 -10.12 -6.09 -14.65
C ILE A 279 -11.31 -6.04 -13.67
N ILE A 280 -11.56 -4.91 -13.00
CA ILE A 280 -12.71 -4.73 -12.09
C ILE A 280 -14.03 -4.96 -12.84
N ALA A 281 -14.22 -4.32 -13.99
CA ALA A 281 -15.43 -4.47 -14.81
C ALA A 281 -15.65 -5.92 -15.24
N SER A 282 -14.57 -6.64 -15.59
CA SER A 282 -14.66 -8.05 -15.97
C SER A 282 -15.07 -8.97 -14.82
N ALA A 283 -14.80 -8.59 -13.57
CA ALA A 283 -15.15 -9.35 -12.37
C ALA A 283 -16.53 -8.98 -11.80
N GLY A 284 -17.05 -7.78 -12.10
CA GLY A 284 -18.32 -7.24 -11.58
C GLY A 284 -19.56 -7.49 -12.44
N ASN A 285 -19.46 -8.22 -13.56
CA ASN A 285 -20.53 -8.39 -14.55
C ASN A 285 -21.68 -9.35 -14.14
N GLU A 286 -21.93 -9.57 -12.84
CA GLU A 286 -23.19 -10.16 -12.40
C GLU A 286 -24.06 -9.11 -11.69
N PRO A 287 -25.27 -8.82 -12.19
CA PRO A 287 -26.16 -7.84 -11.58
C PRO A 287 -26.49 -8.27 -10.15
N GLU A 288 -26.40 -7.34 -9.19
CA GLU A 288 -26.93 -7.56 -7.86
C GLU A 288 -28.39 -8.04 -7.98
N PRO A 289 -28.80 -9.09 -7.23
CA PRO A 289 -30.21 -9.43 -7.17
C PRO A 289 -30.95 -8.21 -6.65
N LYS A 290 -31.83 -7.65 -7.49
CA LYS A 290 -32.78 -6.63 -7.06
C LYS A 290 -33.55 -7.22 -5.87
N LYS A 291 -33.46 -6.55 -4.73
CA LYS A 291 -34.26 -6.85 -3.54
C LYS A 291 -35.74 -6.78 -3.86
#